data_AF-A0A0G0X070-F1
#
_entry.id   AF-A0A0G0X070-F1
#
_cell.length_a   1.000
_cell.length_b   1.000
_cell.length_c   1.000
_cell.angle_alpha   90.00
_cell.angle_beta   90.00
_cell.angle_gamma   90.00
#
_symmetry.space_group_name_H-M   'P 1'
#
loop_
_entity.id
_entity.type
_entity.pdbx_description
1 polymer ?
#
loop_
_entity_poly.entity_id
_entity_poly.type
_entity_poly.pdbx_seq_one_letter_code
_entity_poly.pdbx_strand_id
1 'polypeptide(L)' 'MKKILLLGSTGSIGQQTLEVVRQQKKFKVVGLACRNNIALLQKQINEFSPSFVC' A
#
# COMPACT_ATOMS: atom_id res chain seq x y z
N MET A 1 16.74 3.83 0.67
CA MET A 1 15.38 3.26 0.74
C MET A 1 14.39 4.40 1.00
N LYS A 2 13.46 4.66 0.07
CA LYS A 2 12.46 5.74 0.19
C LYS A 2 11.20 5.22 0.88
N LYS A 3 10.71 5.92 1.90
CA LYS A 3 9.48 5.58 2.61
C LYS A 3 8.30 6.27 1.93
N ILE A 4 7.21 5.54 1.70
CA ILE A 4 6.00 6.05 1.06
C ILE A 4 4.75 5.69 1.85
N LEU A 5 3.77 6.59 1.84
CA LEU A 5 2.43 6.36 2.35
C LEU A 5 1.45 6.50 1.18
N LEU A 6 0.51 5.57 1.07
CA LEU A 6 -0.38 5.48 -0.08
C LEU A 6 -1.84 5.73 0.32
N LEU A 7 -2.37 6.89 -0.08
CA LEU A 7 -3.76 7.27 0.11
C LEU A 7 -4.64 6.68 -1.00
N GLY A 8 -5.68 5.94 -0.63
CA GLY A 8 -6.53 5.25 -1.61
C GLY A 8 -5.85 4.01 -2.20
N SER A 9 -5.13 3.23 -1.37
CA SER A 9 -4.36 2.06 -1.80
C SER A 9 -5.21 0.98 -2.49
N THR A 10 -6.51 0.94 -2.19
CA THR A 10 -7.46 -0.01 -2.78
C THR A 10 -8.10 0.49 -4.07
N GLY A 11 -7.88 1.74 -4.46
CA GLY A 11 -8.33 2.28 -5.75
C GLY A 11 -7.40 1.85 -6.90
N SER A 12 -7.80 2.10 -8.15
CA SER A 12 -7.06 1.66 -9.33
C SER A 12 -5.61 2.16 -9.34
N ILE A 13 -5.38 3.44 -9.05
CA ILE A 13 -4.03 4.03 -8.99
C ILE A 13 -3.22 3.42 -7.83
N GLY A 14 -3.85 3.21 -6.67
CA GLY A 14 -3.19 2.62 -5.52
C GLY A 14 -2.70 1.20 -5.80
N GLN A 15 -3.54 0.37 -6.42
CA GLN A 15 -3.19 -0.99 -6.78
C GLN A 15 -2.04 -1.05 -7.80
N GLN A 16 -2.11 -0.24 -8.86
CA GLN A 16 -1.03 -0.12 -9.86
C GLN A 16 0.27 0.40 -9.24
N THR A 17 0.18 1.35 -8.31
CA THR A 17 1.35 1.84 -7.57
C THR A 17 2.00 0.71 -6.77
N LEU A 18 1.22 -0.13 -6.11
CA LEU A 18 1.74 -1.29 -5.38
C LEU A 18 2.38 -2.33 -6.31
N GLU A 19 1.88 -2.53 -7.53
CA GLU A 19 2.53 -3.37 -8.54
C GLU A 19 3.93 -2.88 -8.89
N VAL A 20 4.10 -1.57 -9.10
CA VAL A 20 5.42 -0.96 -9.33
C VAL A 20 6.31 -1.11 -8.09
N VAL A 21 5.76 -0.91 -6.89
CA VAL A 21 6.52 -1.05 -5.63
C VAL A 21 7.04 -2.47 -5.44
N ARG A 22 6.26 -3.52 -5.77
CA ARG A 22 6.70 -4.93 -5.70
C ARG A 22 7.95 -5.20 -6.53
N GLN A 23 8.03 -4.59 -7.70
CA GLN A 23 9.16 -4.75 -8.62
C GLN A 23 10.37 -3.88 -8.24
N GLN A 24 10.21 -2.95 -7.29
CA GLN A 24 11.19 -1.92 -6.97
C GLN A 24 11.63 -2.01 -5.50
N LYS A 25 12.77 -2.65 -5.24
CA LYS A 25 13.37 -2.78 -3.89
C LYS A 25 13.77 -1.44 -3.22
N LYS A 26 13.63 -0.31 -3.91
CA LYS A 26 13.99 1.02 -3.40
C LYS A 26 12.92 1.64 -2.49
N PHE A 27 11.71 1.10 -2.49
CA PHE A 27 10.58 1.65 -1.73
C PHE A 27 10.24 0.78 -0.52
N LYS A 28 9.82 1.44 0.57
CA LYS A 28 9.20 0.82 1.73
C LYS A 28 7.84 1.48 1.96
N VAL A 29 6.77 0.70 1.88
CA VAL A 29 5.43 1.15 2.23
C VAL A 29 5.36 1.26 3.75
N VAL A 30 5.15 2.47 4.26
CA VAL A 30 5.02 2.73 5.70
C VAL A 30 3.59 3.03 6.12
N GLY A 31 2.72 3.37 5.18
CA GLY A 31 1.30 3.54 5.45
C GLY A 31 0.41 3.24 4.25
N LEU A 32 -0.78 2.73 4.54
CA LEU A 32 -1.85 2.48 3.57
C LEU A 32 -3.14 3.12 4.08
N ALA A 33 -3.90 3.75 3.21
CA ALA A 33 -5.24 4.23 3.55
C ALA A 33 -6.26 3.79 2.51
N CYS A 34 -7.46 3.40 2.95
CA CYS A 34 -8.58 3.07 2.06
C CYS A 34 -9.89 3.70 2.54
N ARG A 35 -10.91 3.74 1.67
CA ARG A 35 -12.23 4.27 2.07
C ARG A 35 -13.13 3.18 2.68
N ASN A 36 -13.31 2.08 1.96
CA ASN A 36 -14.32 1.07 2.32
C ASN A 36 -13.95 -0.38 1.92
N ASN A 37 -12.91 -0.60 1.12
CA ASN A 37 -12.52 -1.95 0.70
C ASN A 37 -11.54 -2.59 1.70
N ILE A 38 -12.05 -2.89 2.90
CA ILE A 38 -11.26 -3.42 4.02
C ILE A 38 -10.63 -4.78 3.68
N ALA A 39 -11.34 -5.64 2.95
CA ALA A 39 -10.83 -6.95 2.56
C ALA A 39 -9.56 -6.84 1.69
N LEU A 40 -9.54 -5.90 0.73
CA LEU A 40 -8.35 -5.66 -0.07
C LEU A 40 -7.25 -4.96 0.73
N LEU A 41 -7.61 -4.01 1.59
CA LEU A 41 -6.65 -3.36 2.48
C LEU A 41 -5.93 -4.39 3.38
N GLN A 42 -6.66 -5.37 3.93
CA GLN A 42 -6.07 -6.41 4.77
C GLN A 42 -5.05 -7.28 4.02
N LYS A 43 -5.33 -7.61 2.75
CA LYS A 43 -4.33 -8.28 1.89
C LYS A 43 -3.07 -7.44 1.70
N GLN A 44 -3.24 -6.13 1.49
CA GLN A 44 -2.11 -5.20 1.35
C GLN A 44 -1.33 -5.05 2.68
N ILE A 45 -2.00 -5.05 3.84
CA ILE A 45 -1.34 -5.01 5.15
C ILE A 45 -0.47 -6.25 5.36
N ASN A 46 -1.00 -7.44 5.08
CA ASN A 46 -0.25 -8.69 5.22
C ASN A 46 0.97 -8.74 4.31
N GLU A 47 0.85 -8.19 3.10
CA GLU A 47 1.95 -8.16 2.14
C GLU A 47 3.04 -7.14 2.52
N PHE A 48 2.64 -5.91 2.83
CA PHE A 48 3.58 -4.80 2.97
C PHE A 48 3.98 -4.49 4.41
N SER A 49 3.28 -5.04 5.40
CA SER A 49 3.49 -4.81 6.84
C SER A 49 3.70 -3.32 7.17
N PRO A 50 2.77 -2.42 6.78
CA PRO A 50 2.92 -0.99 7.03
C PRO A 50 2.85 -0.67 8.53
N SER A 51 3.46 0.44 8.92
CA SER A 51 3.42 0.94 10.30
C SER A 51 2.13 1.68 10.64
N PHE A 52 1.44 2.21 9.62
CA PHE A 52 0.22 2.99 9.78
C PHE A 52 -0.85 2.52 8.79
N VAL A 53 -2.10 2.50 9.26
CA VAL A 53 -3.27 2.10 8.45
C VAL A 53 -4.41 3.04 8.80
N CYS A 54 -5.15 3.50 7.79
CA CYS A 54 -6.36 4.31 7.94
C CYS A 54 -7.49 3.76 7.04
#